data_AF-A0A1A6HAY1-F1
#
_entry.id   AF-A0A1A6HAY1-F1
#
_cell.length_a   1.000
_cell.length_b   1.000
_cell.length_c   1.000
_cell.angle_alpha   90.00
_cell.angle_beta   90.00
_cell.angle_gamma   90.00
#
_symmetry.space_group_name_H-M   'P 1'
#
loop_
_entity.id
_entity.type
_entity.pdbx_description
1 polymer ?
#
loop_
_entity_poly.entity_id
_entity_poly.type
_entity_poly.pdbx_seq_one_letter_code
_entity_poly.pdbx_strand_id
1 'polypeptide(L)'
;MRGSRHHGMRIIIPPRKCTAPTRITCRLVKRHKLANPPPMVEGEGLASRLVEMGPAGAQFLGPVIVEIPHFGSMRGKERELIVLRSENGETWKEHQFDSKNEDLTELLNGMDEGNDALDSVDVDR
;
A
#
# COMPACT_ATOMS: atom_id res chain seq x y z
N MET A 1 10.85 -3.32 6.01
CA MET A 1 11.52 -1.99 6.02
C MET A 1 10.53 -0.92 6.47
N ARG A 2 10.82 -0.19 7.56
CA ARG A 2 10.01 0.95 8.02
C ARG A 2 10.59 2.26 7.48
N GLY A 3 9.75 3.16 6.99
CA GLY A 3 10.14 4.47 6.50
C GLY A 3 10.53 5.39 7.66
N SER A 4 11.72 6.00 7.61
CA SER A 4 12.18 6.92 8.66
C SER A 4 11.53 8.30 8.61
N ARG A 5 11.07 8.73 7.42
CA ARG A 5 10.54 10.07 7.18
C ARG A 5 9.04 10.19 7.46
N HIS A 6 8.32 9.08 7.40
CA HIS A 6 6.87 9.04 7.56
C HIS A 6 6.53 7.86 8.46
N HIS A 7 6.14 8.17 9.70
CA HIS A 7 5.73 7.18 10.68
C HIS A 7 4.55 6.36 10.14
N GLY A 8 4.60 5.03 10.31
CA GLY A 8 3.57 4.11 9.82
C GLY A 8 3.71 3.67 8.36
N MET A 9 4.67 4.20 7.59
CA MET A 9 4.95 3.68 6.25
C MET A 9 5.89 2.47 6.33
N ARG A 10 5.49 1.32 5.80
CA ARG A 10 6.30 0.08 5.84
C ARG A 10 6.14 -0.73 4.56
N ILE A 11 7.24 -1.32 4.10
CA ILE A 11 7.28 -2.23 2.96
C ILE A 11 7.83 -3.56 3.45
N ILE A 12 7.11 -4.63 3.18
CA ILE A 12 7.49 -5.99 3.56
C ILE A 12 7.61 -6.80 2.28
N ILE A 13 8.78 -7.40 2.07
CA ILE A 13 9.07 -8.27 0.95
C ILE A 13 9.45 -9.62 1.55
N PRO A 14 8.53 -10.61 1.56
CA PRO A 14 8.80 -11.90 2.15
C PRO A 14 10.03 -12.58 1.54
N PRO A 15 10.67 -13.51 2.28
CA PRO A 15 11.83 -14.24 1.76
C PRO A 15 11.51 -14.92 0.44
N ARG A 16 12.47 -14.90 -0.49
CA ARG A 16 12.38 -15.52 -1.83
C ARG A 16 11.33 -14.91 -2.78
N LYS A 17 10.76 -13.73 -2.48
CA LYS A 17 9.83 -13.05 -3.40
C LYS A 17 10.51 -12.16 -4.46
N CYS A 18 11.80 -11.86 -4.31
CA CYS A 18 12.62 -11.18 -5.34
C CYS A 18 13.45 -12.19 -6.14
N THR A 19 13.52 -12.02 -7.46
CA THR A 19 14.37 -12.83 -8.35
C THR A 19 15.84 -12.42 -8.32
N ALA A 20 16.13 -11.16 -8.00
CA ALA A 20 17.46 -10.58 -7.95
C ALA A 20 17.53 -9.46 -6.89
N PRO A 21 18.73 -8.98 -6.53
CA PRO A 21 18.88 -7.78 -5.70
C PRO A 21 18.22 -6.56 -6.34
N THR A 22 17.10 -6.11 -5.77
CA THR A 22 16.29 -5.00 -6.32
C THR A 22 16.28 -3.82 -5.37
N ARG A 23 16.60 -2.61 -5.87
CA ARG A 23 16.46 -1.36 -5.11
C ARG A 23 15.00 -0.93 -5.10
N ILE A 24 14.33 -1.10 -3.96
CA ILE A 24 12.95 -0.68 -3.77
C ILE A 24 12.90 0.75 -3.23
N THR A 25 12.06 1.58 -3.83
CA THR A 25 11.83 2.96 -3.39
C THR A 25 10.34 3.21 -3.17
N CYS A 26 10.03 4.01 -2.16
CA CYS A 26 8.69 4.49 -1.87
C CYS A 26 8.78 5.96 -1.49
N ARG A 27 8.05 6.82 -2.20
CA ARG A 27 8.10 8.29 -2.04
C ARG A 27 6.70 8.85 -2.00
N LEU A 28 6.47 9.81 -1.11
CA LEU A 28 5.21 10.57 -1.10
C LEU A 28 5.23 11.62 -2.22
N VAL A 29 4.23 11.56 -3.09
CA VAL A 29 4.02 12.50 -4.19
C VAL A 29 3.13 13.63 -3.71
N LYS A 30 3.54 14.87 -4.03
CA LYS A 30 2.68 16.04 -3.79
C LYS A 30 1.63 16.12 -4.89
N ARG A 31 0.34 16.22 -4.51
CA ARG A 31 -0.81 16.22 -5.43
C ARG A 31 -0.66 17.21 -6.60
N HIS A 32 -0.15 18.42 -6.35
CA HIS A 32 0.02 19.45 -7.39
C HIS A 32 1.06 19.10 -8.47
N LYS A 33 1.87 18.06 -8.28
CA LYS A 33 2.85 17.60 -9.28
C LYS A 33 2.27 16.61 -10.29
N LEU A 34 1.04 16.13 -10.08
CA LEU A 34 0.38 15.20 -10.98
C LEU A 34 -0.46 15.97 -11.99
N ALA A 35 -0.22 15.72 -13.27
CA ALA A 35 -1.05 16.27 -14.34
C ALA A 35 -2.49 15.73 -14.24
N ASN A 36 -2.64 14.44 -13.94
CA ASN A 36 -3.92 13.75 -13.83
C ASN A 36 -4.03 13.06 -12.46
N PRO A 37 -4.58 13.73 -11.42
CA PRO A 37 -4.81 13.09 -10.13
C PRO A 37 -5.90 12.00 -10.22
N PRO A 38 -6.02 11.10 -9.22
CA PRO A 38 -7.09 10.11 -9.20
C PRO A 38 -8.46 10.78 -9.33
N PRO A 39 -9.35 10.27 -10.21
CA PRO A 39 -10.71 10.78 -10.33
C PRO A 39 -11.48 10.44 -9.07
N MET A 40 -12.27 11.40 -8.58
CA MET A 40 -13.07 11.28 -7.36
C MET A 40 -14.45 11.83 -7.64
N VAL A 41 -15.49 11.19 -7.11
CA VAL A 41 -16.87 11.70 -7.18
C VAL A 41 -17.22 12.52 -5.94
N GLU A 42 -18.41 13.14 -5.95
CA GLU A 42 -18.90 13.90 -4.80
C GLU A 42 -19.00 12.98 -3.57
N GLY A 43 -18.40 13.42 -2.45
CA GLY A 43 -18.34 12.65 -1.21
C GLY A 43 -17.08 11.81 -1.04
N GLU A 44 -16.28 11.61 -2.08
CA GLU A 44 -15.01 10.89 -2.00
C GLU A 44 -13.84 11.81 -1.62
N GLY A 45 -12.87 11.27 -0.90
CA GLY A 45 -11.66 12.00 -0.51
C GLY A 45 -10.43 11.10 -0.46
N LEU A 46 -9.25 11.69 -0.69
CA LEU A 46 -7.99 10.96 -0.53
C LEU A 46 -7.75 10.72 0.96
N ALA A 47 -7.75 9.46 1.37
CA ALA A 47 -7.47 9.09 2.76
C ALA A 47 -5.97 9.18 3.09
N SER A 48 -5.08 8.97 2.11
CA SER A 48 -3.63 9.04 2.28
C SER A 48 -2.99 9.95 1.22
N ARG A 49 -1.69 10.25 1.39
CA ARG A 49 -0.90 10.88 0.33
C ARG A 49 -0.58 9.85 -0.75
N LEU A 50 -0.49 10.31 -2.00
CA LEU A 50 -0.10 9.45 -3.12
C LEU A 50 1.32 8.94 -2.94
N VAL A 51 1.52 7.66 -3.25
CA VAL A 51 2.79 6.96 -3.08
C VAL A 51 3.31 6.53 -4.44
N GLU A 52 4.55 6.92 -4.74
CA GLU A 52 5.29 6.46 -5.91
C GLU A 52 6.21 5.31 -5.49
N MET A 53 6.04 4.17 -6.16
CA MET A 53 6.80 2.94 -5.94
C MET A 53 7.82 2.75 -7.06
N GLY A 54 9.01 2.29 -6.70
CA GLY A 54 10.06 1.96 -7.66
C GLY A 54 10.71 0.61 -7.35
N PRO A 55 11.17 -0.13 -8.38
CA PRO A 55 11.14 0.26 -9.79
C PRO A 55 9.75 0.06 -10.43
N ALA A 56 9.40 0.90 -11.41
CA ALA A 56 8.15 0.78 -12.13
C ALA A 56 8.08 -0.57 -12.87
N GLY A 57 6.93 -1.24 -12.81
CA GLY A 57 6.73 -2.55 -13.44
C GLY A 57 7.47 -3.71 -12.76
N ALA A 58 8.04 -3.51 -11.56
CA ALA A 58 8.66 -4.59 -10.80
C ALA A 58 7.69 -5.77 -10.62
N GLN A 59 8.17 -6.97 -10.93
CA GLN A 59 7.45 -8.21 -10.72
C GLN A 59 8.12 -9.00 -9.60
N PHE A 60 7.31 -9.48 -8.65
CA PHE A 60 7.74 -10.34 -7.57
C PHE A 60 7.23 -11.75 -7.83
N LEU A 61 7.93 -12.75 -7.28
CA LEU A 61 7.54 -14.17 -7.37
C LEU A 61 6.30 -14.52 -6.52
N GLY A 62 5.75 -13.55 -5.80
CA GLY A 62 4.51 -13.66 -5.03
C GLY A 62 4.18 -12.32 -4.37
N PRO A 63 3.21 -12.28 -3.44
CA PRO A 63 2.73 -11.01 -2.93
C PRO A 63 3.76 -10.34 -2.03
N VAL A 64 3.66 -9.02 -1.96
CA VAL A 64 4.44 -8.13 -1.09
C VAL A 64 3.47 -7.18 -0.40
N ILE A 65 3.82 -6.71 0.78
CA ILE A 65 2.93 -5.85 1.57
C ILE A 65 3.48 -4.43 1.57
N VAL A 66 2.58 -3.47 1.38
CA VAL A 66 2.85 -2.04 1.51
C VAL A 66 1.84 -1.45 2.47
N GLU A 67 2.31 -1.04 3.65
CA GLU A 67 1.52 -0.34 4.66
C GLU A 67 1.69 1.16 4.45
N ILE A 68 0.56 1.85 4.28
CA ILE A 68 0.50 3.29 4.04
C ILE A 68 -0.40 3.90 5.12
N PRO A 69 0.10 4.86 5.92
CA PRO A 69 -0.75 5.54 6.89
C PRO A 69 -1.80 6.39 6.16
N HIS A 70 -3.04 6.34 6.65
CA HIS A 70 -4.12 7.21 6.21
C HIS A 70 -4.66 8.08 7.34
N PHE A 71 -5.37 9.14 6.97
CA PHE A 71 -6.02 10.09 7.87
C PHE A 71 -7.51 10.24 7.54
N GLY A 72 -8.03 9.37 6.66
CA GLY A 72 -9.47 9.28 6.39
C GLY A 72 -10.21 8.76 7.62
N SER A 73 -11.26 9.46 8.04
CA SER A 73 -12.15 9.00 9.12
C SER A 73 -13.09 7.92 8.59
N MET A 74 -13.09 6.75 9.25
CA MET A 74 -13.91 5.60 8.88
C MET A 74 -15.33 5.63 9.47
N ARG A 75 -15.57 6.52 10.46
CA ARG A 75 -16.89 6.74 11.10
C ARG A 75 -17.64 5.45 11.42
N GLY A 76 -17.02 4.53 12.15
CA GLY A 76 -17.69 3.29 12.55
C GLY A 76 -18.17 2.43 11.37
N LYS A 77 -17.42 2.42 10.26
CA LYS A 77 -17.69 1.68 9.01
C LYS A 77 -18.74 2.32 8.08
N GLU A 78 -19.09 3.59 8.27
CA GLU A 78 -19.90 4.35 7.30
C GLU A 78 -19.14 4.64 5.98
N ARG A 79 -17.82 4.48 5.99
CA ARG A 79 -16.95 4.72 4.84
C ARG A 79 -16.06 3.51 4.59
N GLU A 80 -15.67 3.34 3.34
CA GLU A 80 -14.71 2.33 2.91
C GLU A 80 -13.45 2.97 2.33
N LEU A 81 -12.37 2.18 2.27
CA LEU A 81 -11.13 2.57 1.62
C LEU A 81 -10.97 1.75 0.34
N ILE A 82 -10.82 2.45 -0.77
CA ILE A 82 -10.52 1.86 -2.08
C ILE A 82 -9.07 2.20 -2.43
N VAL A 83 -8.30 1.19 -2.84
CA VAL A 83 -6.91 1.39 -3.28
C VAL A 83 -6.91 1.67 -4.77
N LEU A 84 -6.52 2.87 -5.17
CA LEU A 84 -6.33 3.23 -6.57
C LEU A 84 -4.84 3.09 -6.95
N ARG A 85 -4.58 2.56 -8.14
CA ARG A 85 -3.24 2.45 -8.74
C ARG A 85 -3.18 3.15 -10.09
N SER A 86 -2.00 3.62 -10.44
CA SER A 86 -1.67 4.10 -11.78
C SER A 86 -0.34 3.50 -12.22
N GLU A 87 -0.23 3.11 -13.48
CA GLU A 87 1.01 2.56 -14.05
C GLU A 87 1.87 3.65 -14.69
N ASN A 88 1.25 4.73 -15.16
CA ASN A 88 1.89 5.80 -15.92
C ASN A 88 1.65 7.21 -15.36
N GLY A 89 0.84 7.35 -14.30
CA GLY A 89 0.46 8.64 -13.73
C GLY A 89 -0.64 9.38 -14.50
N GLU A 90 -1.23 8.77 -15.53
CA GLU A 90 -2.27 9.37 -16.36
C GLU A 90 -3.64 8.73 -16.13
N THR A 91 -3.68 7.41 -16.04
CA THR A 91 -4.91 6.64 -15.83
C THR A 91 -4.90 5.95 -14.48
N TRP A 92 -6.05 5.92 -13.83
CA TRP A 92 -6.22 5.34 -12.49
C TRP A 92 -7.23 4.21 -12.55
N LYS A 93 -6.94 3.12 -11.86
CA LYS A 93 -7.80 1.94 -11.75
C LYS A 93 -7.78 1.44 -10.32
N GLU A 94 -8.85 0.78 -9.92
CA GLU A 94 -8.88 0.07 -8.65
C GLU A 94 -7.82 -1.05 -8.64
N HIS A 95 -7.05 -1.13 -7.56
CA HIS A 95 -6.12 -2.20 -7.32
C HIS A 95 -6.90 -3.40 -6.79
N GLN A 96 -7.07 -4.41 -7.63
CA GLN A 96 -7.66 -5.67 -7.23
C GLN A 96 -6.56 -6.66 -6.83
N PHE A 97 -6.74 -7.29 -5.67
CA PHE A 97 -5.93 -8.41 -5.21
C PHE A 97 -6.88 -9.58 -4.93
N ASP A 98 -6.72 -10.71 -5.63
CA ASP A 98 -7.54 -11.89 -5.38
C ASP A 98 -7.03 -12.60 -4.13
N SER A 99 -7.64 -12.27 -2.99
CA SER A 99 -7.26 -12.74 -1.65
C SER A 99 -7.49 -14.23 -1.40
N LYS A 100 -7.86 -15.02 -2.41
CA LYS A 100 -8.39 -16.38 -2.22
C LYS A 100 -7.40 -17.45 -1.72
N ASN A 101 -6.10 -17.18 -1.51
CA ASN A 101 -5.17 -18.30 -1.30
C ASN A 101 -3.97 -18.13 -0.38
N GLU A 102 -3.73 -17.00 0.30
CA GLU A 102 -2.61 -16.92 1.25
C GLU A 102 -3.06 -16.15 2.49
N ASP A 103 -3.08 -16.82 3.64
CA ASP A 103 -3.22 -16.18 4.95
C ASP A 103 -2.07 -15.17 5.10
N LEU A 104 -2.32 -13.96 5.59
CA LEU A 104 -1.26 -12.98 5.87
C LEU A 104 -0.18 -13.58 6.77
N THR A 105 -0.58 -14.47 7.68
CA THR A 105 0.31 -15.26 8.54
C THR A 105 1.22 -16.16 7.70
N GLU A 106 0.67 -16.83 6.69
CA GLU A 106 1.44 -17.67 5.77
C GLU A 106 2.36 -16.86 4.87
N LEU A 107 1.93 -15.68 4.43
CA LEU A 107 2.76 -14.76 3.66
C LEU A 107 3.95 -14.24 4.46
N LEU A 108 3.74 -14.01 5.75
CA LEU A 108 4.74 -13.52 6.70
C LEU A 108 5.54 -14.65 7.36
N ASN A 109 5.27 -15.93 7.06
CA ASN A 109 5.95 -17.06 7.68
C ASN A 109 7.48 -16.95 7.52
N GLY A 110 8.18 -16.93 8.65
CA GLY A 110 9.64 -16.76 8.72
C GLY A 110 10.11 -15.31 8.82
N MET A 111 9.21 -14.33 8.91
CA MET A 111 9.51 -12.96 9.32
C MET A 111 9.08 -12.75 10.78
N ASP A 112 9.99 -12.19 11.59
CA ASP A 112 9.71 -11.76 12.97
C ASP A 112 8.88 -10.45 12.99
N GLU A 113 7.77 -10.45 12.25
CA GLU A 113 6.93 -9.29 11.99
C GLU A 113 5.43 -9.61 12.26
N GLY A 114 5.13 -10.83 12.73
CA GLY A 114 3.78 -11.41 12.83
C GLY A 114 2.85 -10.81 13.89
N ASN A 115 3.38 -10.14 14.92
CA ASN A 115 2.53 -9.55 15.98
C ASN A 115 2.17 -8.07 15.74
N ASP A 116 3.06 -7.25 15.15
CA ASP A 116 2.81 -5.81 14.98
C ASP A 116 1.86 -5.49 13.79
N ALA A 117 1.84 -6.35 12.75
CA ALA A 117 1.08 -6.10 11.53
C ALA A 117 -0.42 -6.38 11.67
N LEU A 118 -0.81 -7.29 12.56
CA LEU A 118 -2.20 -7.66 12.80
C LEU A 118 -2.88 -6.70 13.79
N ASP A 119 -2.16 -6.23 14.82
CA ASP A 119 -2.72 -5.32 15.82
C ASP A 119 -2.84 -3.86 15.34
N SER A 120 -2.09 -3.44 14.32
CA SER A 120 -2.07 -2.04 13.85
C SER A 120 -3.18 -1.67 12.87
N VAL A 121 -3.88 -2.64 12.28
CA VAL A 121 -5.06 -2.41 11.42
C VAL A 121 -6.37 -2.23 12.22
N ASP A 122 -6.38 -2.56 13.52
CA ASP A 122 -7.58 -2.58 14.36
C ASP A 122 -7.78 -1.31 15.23
N VAL A 123 -7.00 -0.25 15.04
CA VAL A 123 -7.04 0.95 15.92
C VAL A 123 -8.30 1.83 15.73
N ASP A 124 -9.13 1.58 14.72
CA ASP A 124 -10.37 2.33 14.45
C ASP A 124 -11.66 1.44 14.47
N ARG A 125 -11.72 0.45 15.37
CA ARG A 125 -13.00 -0.24 15.69
C ARG A 125 -13.86 0.53 16.68
#